data_AF-A0A7W6IE90-F1
#
_entry.id   AF-A0A7W6IE90-F1
#
_cell.length_a   1.000
_cell.length_b   1.000
_cell.length_c   1.000
_cell.angle_alpha   90.00
_cell.angle_beta   90.00
_cell.angle_gamma   90.00
#
_symmetry.space_group_name_H-M   'P 1'
#
loop_
_entity.id
_entity.type
_entity.pdbx_description
1 polymer ?
#
loop_
_entity_poly.entity_id
_entity_poly.type
_entity_poly.pdbx_seq_one_letter_code
_entity_poly.pdbx_strand_id
1 'polypeptide(L)'
;METLNDPVQHPSSLGRAPEHPKPLSYMTFSSMLFGLVGGLVALSIFGACSPAAGQGTEKKSWPEIKCERYKTAWTDALAHRGVKGLSAEFMERHEAFLASGCTTRADVCPQSEDELYLADMMVAAVVNAGIAGTFLPFMCRK
;
A
#
# COMPACT_ATOMS: atom_id res chain seq x y z
N MET A 1 -12.44 2.35 55.72
CA MET A 1 -11.26 2.09 54.86
C MET A 1 -11.81 1.58 53.54
N GLU A 2 -12.24 2.54 52.71
CA GLU A 2 -12.84 2.30 51.40
C GLU A 2 -12.16 3.27 50.44
N THR A 3 -11.40 2.72 49.50
CA THR A 3 -10.91 3.41 48.30
C THR A 3 -11.12 2.41 47.17
N LEU A 4 -12.37 2.35 46.70
CA LEU A 4 -12.83 2.93 45.43
C LEU A 4 -12.12 2.29 44.22
N ASN A 5 -12.77 1.25 43.72
CA ASN A 5 -12.52 0.58 42.46
C ASN A 5 -13.13 1.44 41.34
N ASP A 6 -12.30 2.24 40.66
CA ASP A 6 -12.71 2.99 39.47
C ASP A 6 -12.79 2.06 38.24
N PRO A 7 -13.92 2.02 37.51
CA PRO A 7 -14.00 1.35 36.22
C PRO A 7 -13.29 2.15 35.13
N VAL A 8 -12.44 1.48 34.36
CA VAL A 8 -11.82 1.98 33.13
C VAL A 8 -12.93 2.41 32.15
N GLN A 9 -12.99 3.71 31.89
CA GLN A 9 -13.96 4.33 30.98
C GLN A 9 -13.39 4.28 29.55
N HIS A 10 -13.88 3.35 28.74
CA HIS A 10 -13.61 3.32 27.29
C HIS A 10 -14.35 4.47 26.59
N PRO A 11 -13.67 5.38 25.87
CA PRO A 11 -14.35 6.32 24.99
C PRO A 11 -14.81 5.61 23.73
N SER A 12 -16.08 5.19 23.71
CA SER A 12 -16.83 4.91 22.49
C SER A 12 -17.06 6.22 21.74
N SER A 13 -16.12 6.64 20.90
CA SER A 13 -16.36 7.66 19.88
C SER A 13 -16.17 7.03 18.52
N LEU A 14 -17.27 6.47 18.01
CA LEU A 14 -17.48 6.17 16.60
C LEU A 14 -17.44 7.51 15.84
N GLY A 15 -16.23 7.90 15.44
CA GLY A 15 -15.99 8.97 14.48
C GLY A 15 -16.62 8.59 13.14
N ARG A 16 -17.68 9.33 12.80
CA ARG A 16 -18.44 9.29 11.56
C ARG A 16 -17.52 9.34 10.34
N ALA A 17 -17.74 8.41 9.40
CA ALA A 17 -17.07 8.38 8.10
C ALA A 17 -17.27 9.71 7.34
N PRO A 18 -16.26 10.22 6.61
CA PRO A 18 -16.44 11.35 5.71
C PRO A 18 -17.32 10.93 4.52
N GLU A 19 -18.42 11.64 4.34
CA GLU A 19 -19.35 11.45 3.23
C GLU A 19 -18.65 11.83 1.91
N HIS A 20 -18.68 10.90 0.95
CA HIS A 20 -18.21 11.15 -0.42
C HIS A 20 -18.98 12.32 -1.06
N PRO A 21 -18.31 13.34 -1.62
CA PRO A 21 -18.98 14.31 -2.47
C PRO A 21 -19.45 13.62 -3.76
N LYS A 22 -20.73 13.78 -4.08
CA LYS A 22 -21.37 13.33 -5.31
C LYS A 22 -20.61 13.87 -6.53
N PRO A 23 -20.46 13.11 -7.63
CA PRO A 23 -19.88 13.67 -8.85
C PRO A 23 -20.74 14.83 -9.32
N LEU A 24 -20.11 15.99 -9.43
CA LEU A 24 -20.68 17.16 -10.07
C LEU A 24 -21.04 16.75 -11.50
N SER A 25 -22.34 16.67 -11.73
CA SER A 25 -22.99 16.48 -13.01
C SER A 25 -22.32 17.37 -14.04
N TYR A 26 -21.53 16.77 -14.93
CA TYR A 26 -20.86 17.49 -16.00
C TYR A 26 -21.94 18.10 -16.89
N MET A 27 -21.90 19.42 -16.97
CA MET A 27 -22.81 20.27 -17.73
C MET A 27 -23.11 19.71 -19.10
N THR A 28 -24.40 19.46 -19.31
CA THR A 28 -25.06 19.37 -20.60
C THR A 28 -24.78 20.65 -21.40
N PHE A 29 -23.81 20.63 -22.31
CA PHE A 29 -23.71 21.56 -23.44
C PHE A 29 -24.52 20.94 -24.58
N SER A 30 -25.81 21.24 -24.69
CA SER A 30 -26.35 22.40 -25.43
C SER A 30 -25.99 22.40 -26.92
N SER A 31 -27.03 22.10 -27.70
CA SER A 31 -27.39 22.76 -28.95
C SER A 31 -26.78 22.27 -30.26
N MET A 32 -27.66 21.58 -31.01
CA MET A 32 -28.02 21.85 -32.40
C MET A 32 -26.87 21.98 -33.40
N LEU A 33 -26.55 20.89 -34.11
CA LEU A 33 -26.11 21.00 -35.48
C LEU A 33 -26.59 19.78 -36.30
N PHE A 34 -27.49 20.07 -37.27
CA PHE A 34 -27.73 19.35 -38.53
C PHE A 34 -28.33 17.93 -38.40
N GLY A 35 -29.55 17.65 -38.85
CA GLY A 35 -30.05 18.00 -40.18
C GLY A 35 -30.16 16.73 -41.02
N LEU A 36 -31.27 16.01 -40.82
CA LEU A 36 -32.04 15.27 -41.84
C LEU A 36 -31.27 14.74 -43.07
N VAL A 37 -30.75 13.51 -42.97
CA VAL A 37 -30.64 12.52 -44.07
C VAL A 37 -30.72 11.15 -43.37
N GLY A 38 -31.73 10.29 -43.50
CA GLY A 38 -32.59 10.05 -44.64
C GLY A 38 -32.02 8.94 -45.52
N GLY A 39 -31.97 7.69 -45.03
CA GLY A 39 -31.98 6.52 -45.91
C GLY A 39 -30.91 5.45 -45.68
N LEU A 40 -31.41 4.20 -45.70
CA LEU A 40 -30.73 2.96 -46.11
C LEU A 40 -29.83 2.27 -45.09
N VAL A 41 -30.49 1.40 -44.31
CA VAL A 41 -29.95 0.13 -43.81
C VAL A 41 -29.28 -0.63 -44.96
N ALA A 42 -27.96 -0.79 -44.87
CA ALA A 42 -27.22 -1.77 -45.67
C ALA A 42 -26.28 -2.56 -44.76
N LEU A 43 -26.60 -3.85 -44.66
CA LEU A 43 -25.83 -4.94 -44.06
C LEU A 43 -24.33 -4.85 -44.38
N SER A 44 -23.48 -4.94 -43.35
CA SER A 44 -22.10 -5.41 -43.46
C SER A 44 -21.69 -6.04 -42.13
N ILE A 45 -22.23 -7.22 -41.85
CA ILE A 45 -21.78 -8.08 -40.76
C ILE A 45 -20.60 -8.89 -41.29
N PHE A 46 -19.39 -8.33 -41.24
CA PHE A 46 -18.14 -9.07 -41.23
C PHE A 46 -17.19 -8.41 -40.23
N GLY A 47 -17.63 -8.41 -38.96
CA GLY A 47 -16.76 -8.09 -37.83
C GLY A 47 -15.82 -9.26 -37.61
N ALA A 48 -14.56 -9.08 -38.01
CA ALA A 48 -13.47 -9.99 -37.72
C ALA A 48 -13.52 -10.44 -36.26
N CYS A 49 -13.62 -11.75 -36.05
CA CYS A 49 -13.32 -12.36 -34.76
C CYS A 49 -11.80 -12.31 -34.58
N SER A 50 -11.26 -11.12 -34.33
CA SER A 50 -9.94 -11.00 -33.75
C SER A 50 -10.08 -11.49 -32.32
N PRO A 51 -9.33 -12.53 -31.87
CA PRO A 51 -9.18 -12.74 -30.46
C PRO A 51 -8.56 -11.43 -29.94
N ALA A 52 -9.35 -10.66 -29.20
CA ALA A 52 -8.80 -9.65 -28.33
C ALA A 52 -7.91 -10.45 -27.37
N ALA A 53 -6.62 -10.55 -27.69
CA ALA A 53 -5.60 -10.90 -26.74
C ALA A 53 -5.71 -9.82 -25.67
N GLY A 54 -6.54 -10.09 -24.67
CA GLY A 54 -6.63 -9.26 -23.49
C GLY A 54 -5.21 -9.12 -23.03
N GLN A 55 -4.69 -7.89 -23.09
CA GLN A 55 -3.39 -7.56 -22.56
C GLN A 55 -3.54 -7.71 -21.05
N GLY A 56 -3.41 -8.95 -20.58
CA GLY A 56 -3.44 -9.27 -19.16
C GLY A 56 -2.18 -8.67 -18.59
N THR A 57 -2.31 -7.50 -17.97
CA THR A 57 -1.36 -7.10 -16.94
C THR A 57 -1.39 -8.23 -15.91
N GLU A 58 -0.28 -8.97 -15.81
CA GLU A 58 -0.12 -9.99 -14.80
C GLU A 58 -0.41 -9.35 -13.44
N LYS A 59 -1.44 -9.85 -12.76
CA LYS A 59 -1.81 -9.33 -11.44
C LYS A 59 -0.72 -9.76 -10.47
N LYS A 60 0.01 -8.79 -9.90
CA LYS A 60 0.99 -9.04 -8.84
C LYS A 60 0.38 -9.89 -7.73
N SER A 61 1.15 -10.87 -7.30
CA SER A 61 0.82 -11.67 -6.14
C SER A 61 0.84 -10.81 -4.87
N TRP A 62 0.11 -11.25 -3.84
CA TRP A 62 0.10 -10.54 -2.56
C TRP A 62 1.50 -10.39 -1.92
N PRO A 63 2.39 -11.40 -1.94
CA PRO A 63 3.77 -11.25 -1.48
C PRO A 63 4.55 -10.14 -2.20
N GLU A 64 4.41 -10.02 -3.52
CA GLU A 64 5.04 -8.95 -4.30
C GLU A 64 4.51 -7.58 -3.88
N ILE A 65 3.18 -7.44 -3.73
CA ILE A 65 2.56 -6.20 -3.25
C ILE A 65 3.08 -5.81 -1.87
N LYS A 66 3.25 -6.77 -0.95
CA LYS A 66 3.83 -6.51 0.37
C LYS A 66 5.28 -6.03 0.28
N CYS A 67 6.10 -6.66 -0.54
CA CYS A 67 7.50 -6.26 -0.69
C CYS A 67 7.64 -4.87 -1.33
N GLU A 68 6.80 -4.53 -2.32
CA GLU A 68 6.78 -3.18 -2.89
C GLU A 68 6.42 -2.13 -1.83
N ARG A 69 5.34 -2.34 -1.09
CA ARG A 69 4.91 -1.43 -0.01
C ARG A 69 5.96 -1.31 1.10
N TYR A 70 6.64 -2.42 1.41
CA TYR A 70 7.73 -2.44 2.39
C TYR A 70 8.93 -1.62 1.93
N LYS A 71 9.35 -1.75 0.67
CA LYS A 71 10.44 -0.95 0.07
C LYS A 71 10.16 0.54 0.11
N THR A 72 8.91 0.93 -0.16
CA THR A 72 8.47 2.32 -0.02
C THR A 72 8.59 2.78 1.43
N ALA A 73 8.06 2.02 2.39
CA ALA A 73 8.18 2.35 3.81
C ALA A 73 9.65 2.48 4.28
N TRP A 74 10.54 1.61 3.81
CA TRP A 74 11.97 1.66 4.12
C TRP A 74 12.61 2.96 3.60
N THR A 75 12.32 3.30 2.35
CA THR A 75 12.83 4.52 1.70
C THR A 75 12.35 5.76 2.44
N ASP A 76 11.05 5.81 2.76
CA ASP A 76 10.43 6.93 3.47
C ASP A 76 10.98 7.06 4.90
N ALA A 77 11.19 5.95 5.60
CA ALA A 77 11.77 5.94 6.94
C ALA A 77 13.20 6.49 6.93
N LEU A 78 14.05 6.06 5.99
CA LEU A 78 15.41 6.58 5.86
C LEU A 78 15.44 8.04 5.46
N ALA A 79 14.54 8.47 4.54
CA ALA A 79 14.42 9.88 4.17
C ALA A 79 13.99 10.75 5.35
N HIS A 80 13.14 10.24 6.24
CA HIS A 80 12.64 10.97 7.39
C HIS A 80 13.69 11.11 8.52
N ARG A 81 14.34 10.01 8.92
CA ARG A 81 15.25 10.00 10.08
C ARG A 81 16.73 10.08 9.74
N GLY A 82 17.11 9.91 8.47
CA GLY A 82 18.50 9.79 8.04
C GLY A 82 19.18 8.49 8.49
N VAL A 83 20.47 8.35 8.19
CA VAL A 83 21.25 7.11 8.43
C VAL A 83 22.23 7.18 9.61
N LYS A 84 22.30 8.33 10.30
CA LYS A 84 23.22 8.52 11.43
C LYS A 84 22.90 7.51 12.55
N GLY A 85 23.90 6.77 13.02
CA GLY A 85 23.74 5.78 14.10
C GLY A 85 23.31 4.39 13.65
N LEU A 86 23.11 4.19 12.33
CA LEU A 86 22.93 2.87 11.72
C LEU A 86 24.28 2.23 11.44
N SER A 87 24.49 1.00 11.90
CA SER A 87 25.66 0.22 11.52
C SER A 87 25.60 -0.23 10.06
N ALA A 88 26.78 -0.45 9.47
CA ALA A 88 26.87 -1.03 8.13
C ALA A 88 26.24 -2.43 8.09
N GLU A 89 26.45 -3.25 9.12
CA GLU A 89 25.88 -4.60 9.19
C GLU A 89 24.35 -4.58 9.16
N PHE A 90 23.71 -3.70 9.94
CA PHE A 90 22.25 -3.56 9.94
C PHE A 90 21.73 -3.18 8.54
N MET A 91 22.37 -2.21 7.90
CA MET A 91 21.99 -1.76 6.55
C MET A 91 22.19 -2.86 5.50
N GLU A 92 23.33 -3.54 5.52
CA GLU A 92 23.65 -4.61 4.56
C GLU A 92 22.69 -5.79 4.69
N ARG A 93 22.37 -6.22 5.91
CA ARG A 93 21.39 -7.30 6.13
C ARG A 93 20.00 -6.88 5.65
N HIS A 94 19.61 -5.63 5.89
CA HIS A 94 18.32 -5.12 5.43
C HIS A 94 18.25 -5.05 3.90
N GLU A 95 19.28 -4.52 3.25
CA GLU A 95 19.37 -4.49 1.80
C GLU A 95 19.38 -5.90 1.20
N ALA A 96 20.05 -6.87 1.83
CA ALA A 96 20.00 -8.27 1.42
C ALA A 96 18.57 -8.84 1.47
N PHE A 97 17.80 -8.51 2.51
CA PHE A 97 16.38 -8.86 2.59
C PHE A 97 15.57 -8.24 1.44
N LEU A 98 15.77 -6.95 1.13
CA LEU A 98 15.08 -6.26 0.03
C LEU A 98 15.45 -6.84 -1.34
N ALA A 99 16.72 -7.17 -1.54
CA ALA A 99 17.26 -7.78 -2.75
C ALA A 99 16.71 -9.19 -2.98
N SER A 100 16.37 -9.93 -1.92
CA SER A 100 15.73 -11.25 -2.01
C SER A 100 14.26 -11.23 -2.46
N GLY A 101 13.71 -10.05 -2.74
CA GLY A 101 12.26 -9.89 -2.90
C GLY A 101 11.50 -10.05 -1.59
N CYS A 102 12.15 -9.74 -0.47
CA CYS A 102 11.57 -9.85 0.87
C CYS A 102 11.14 -11.29 1.22
N THR A 103 11.89 -12.30 0.76
CA THR A 103 11.55 -13.72 0.93
C THR A 103 12.53 -14.48 1.82
N THR A 104 13.73 -13.93 2.07
CA THR A 104 14.68 -14.54 2.99
C THR A 104 14.14 -14.57 4.41
N ARG A 105 14.66 -15.52 5.19
CA ARG A 105 14.33 -15.64 6.60
C ARG A 105 14.74 -14.35 7.32
N ALA A 106 13.86 -13.86 8.21
CA ALA A 106 14.13 -12.72 9.08
C ALA A 106 15.41 -12.92 9.91
N ASP A 107 16.41 -12.06 9.67
CA ASP A 107 17.69 -12.06 10.38
C ASP A 107 18.36 -10.68 10.50
N VAL A 108 17.58 -9.61 10.37
CA VAL A 108 18.03 -8.23 10.63
C VAL A 108 17.85 -7.97 12.12
N CYS A 109 18.95 -7.92 12.88
CA CYS A 109 18.89 -7.67 14.32
C CYS A 109 19.34 -6.24 14.63
N PRO A 110 18.46 -5.37 15.16
CA PRO A 110 18.87 -4.07 15.72
C PRO A 110 19.82 -4.28 16.92
N GLN A 111 20.93 -3.55 16.94
CA GLN A 111 21.97 -3.60 17.96
C GLN A 111 22.16 -2.24 18.68
N SER A 112 21.71 -1.14 18.07
CA SER A 112 21.73 0.20 18.67
C SER A 112 20.33 0.76 18.91
N GLU A 113 20.23 1.81 19.74
CA GLU A 113 18.99 2.55 19.95
C GLU A 113 18.47 3.17 18.65
N ASP A 114 19.36 3.69 17.81
CA ASP A 114 19.01 4.26 16.50
C ASP A 114 18.48 3.20 15.52
N GLU A 115 19.01 1.98 15.57
CA GLU A 115 18.52 0.85 14.76
C GLU A 115 17.17 0.34 15.27
N LEU A 116 17.01 0.23 16.59
CA LEU A 116 15.75 -0.17 17.20
C LEU A 116 14.65 0.84 16.89
N TYR A 117 14.95 2.13 16.99
CA TYR A 117 14.03 3.20 16.62
C TYR A 117 13.55 3.09 15.17
N LEU A 118 14.44 2.79 14.23
CA LEU A 118 14.05 2.56 12.83
C LEU A 118 13.24 1.28 12.65
N ALA A 119 13.59 0.20 13.37
CA ALA A 119 12.79 -1.02 13.34
C ALA A 119 11.35 -0.76 13.83
N ASP A 120 11.18 -0.01 14.91
CA ASP A 120 9.86 0.36 15.45
C ASP A 120 9.08 1.25 14.47
N MET A 121 9.73 2.25 13.86
CA MET A 121 9.12 3.04 12.79
C MET A 121 8.62 2.16 11.64
N MET A 122 9.42 1.18 11.22
CA MET A 122 9.06 0.26 10.15
C MET A 122 7.88 -0.62 10.54
N VAL A 123 7.82 -1.13 11.78
CA VAL A 123 6.66 -1.88 12.28
C VAL A 123 5.39 -1.03 12.21
N ALA A 124 5.44 0.21 12.69
CA ALA A 124 4.29 1.11 12.63
C ALA A 124 3.87 1.40 11.18
N ALA A 125 4.83 1.65 10.28
CA ALA A 125 4.57 1.92 8.88
C ALA A 125 3.86 0.75 8.18
N VAL A 126 4.31 -0.50 8.41
CA VAL A 126 3.70 -1.68 7.76
C VAL A 126 2.31 -2.00 8.32
N VAL A 127 2.06 -1.71 9.60
CA VAL A 127 0.72 -1.81 10.21
C VAL A 127 -0.23 -0.82 9.53
N ASN A 128 0.19 0.44 9.40
CA ASN A 128 -0.60 1.49 8.74
C ASN A 128 -0.84 1.20 7.24
N ALA A 129 0.13 0.56 6.58
CA ALA A 129 0.02 0.17 5.17
C ALA A 129 -0.78 -1.13 4.94
N GLY A 130 -1.29 -1.77 6.00
CA GLY A 130 -2.07 -3.01 5.93
C GLY A 130 -1.27 -4.21 5.44
N ILE A 131 0.05 -4.23 5.65
CA ILE A 131 0.96 -5.29 5.22
C ILE A 131 1.72 -5.94 6.39
N ALA A 132 1.26 -5.71 7.63
CA ALA A 132 1.81 -6.34 8.82
C ALA A 132 1.67 -7.88 8.82
N GLY A 133 2.50 -8.54 9.61
CA GLY A 133 2.52 -10.00 9.79
C GLY A 133 3.93 -10.53 10.02
N THR A 134 4.14 -11.83 9.81
CA THR A 134 5.44 -12.52 9.96
C THR A 134 6.47 -12.18 8.88
N PHE A 135 6.21 -11.14 8.09
CA PHE A 135 6.98 -10.75 6.91
C PHE A 135 8.13 -9.79 7.24
N LEU A 136 8.10 -9.13 8.40
CA LEU A 136 9.16 -8.20 8.82
C LEU A 136 10.49 -8.95 9.03
N PRO A 137 11.63 -8.38 8.59
CA PRO A 137 12.93 -9.05 8.67
C PRO A 137 13.57 -8.95 10.07
N PHE A 138 12.94 -8.28 11.02
CA PHE A 138 13.52 -7.98 12.32
C PHE A 138 13.49 -9.19 13.24
N MET A 139 14.65 -9.82 13.42
CA MET A 139 14.81 -10.91 14.39
C MET A 139 16.27 -11.03 14.84
N CYS A 140 16.45 -11.22 16.14
CA CYS A 140 17.76 -11.44 16.76
C CYS A 140 17.94 -12.93 17.09
N ARG A 141 19.02 -13.52 16.58
CA ARG A 141 19.45 -14.88 16.96
C ARG A 141 20.27 -14.80 18.26
N LYS A 142 20.12 -15.80 19.12
CA LYS A 142 20.94 -15.98 20.33
C LYS A 142 22.29 -16.58 19.98
#